data_AF-A0A702DAD7-F1
#
_entry.id   AF-A0A702DAD7-F1
#
_cell.length_a   1.000
_cell.length_b   1.000
_cell.length_c   1.000
_cell.angle_alpha   90.00
_cell.angle_beta   90.00
_cell.angle_gamma   90.00
#
_symmetry.space_group_name_H-M   'P 1'
#
loop_
_entity.id
_entity.type
_entity.pdbx_description
1 polymer ?
#
loop_
_entity_poly.entity_id
_entity_poly.type
_entity_poly.pdbx_seq_one_letter_code
_entity_poly.pdbx_strand_id
1 'polypeptide(L)'
;MALSQDMRERIFAAADALFAADESGDFPNVEAVRQESRAGMNYVVEAMKEWRQNQRRQVMTVRDPLPAELHGVIQEAGQRFWESARQLANESLDAARTAFESEKNDLVQLSAEQSAAFEHQATELAITLERVAELERQAAETAESGREMSRALEETRQAHQRAEQAAALAGVQATENARRADELRAELDHAHREANAAAADARTVTESLRADAERLRTERDRAQERLAQAGEELTRLREELTAARGETASVQAELSDVRAQADAAEREHAGQMERAGEETRRHGETLAELEAERGQAQQDAAAAREEAARLRGELAATQKQNAELLAALRSPRE
;
A
#
# COMPACT_ATOMS: atom_id res chain seq x y z
N MET A 1 -55.52 98.36 -151.95
CA MET A 1 -54.60 99.15 -152.78
C MET A 1 -53.19 98.93 -152.26
N ALA A 2 -52.27 98.54 -153.13
CA ALA A 2 -50.90 98.18 -152.73
C ALA A 2 -50.07 99.44 -152.39
N LEU A 3 -49.26 99.33 -151.33
CA LEU A 3 -48.34 100.36 -150.85
C LEU A 3 -47.21 100.54 -151.88
N SER A 4 -47.08 101.73 -152.50
CA SER A 4 -46.05 101.98 -153.52
C SER A 4 -44.66 101.94 -152.87
N GLN A 5 -43.68 101.33 -153.55
CA GLN A 5 -42.33 101.10 -153.01
C GLN A 5 -41.63 102.38 -152.56
N ASP A 6 -41.84 103.47 -153.30
CA ASP A 6 -41.33 104.81 -152.98
C ASP A 6 -41.95 105.38 -151.68
N MET A 7 -43.21 105.05 -151.36
CA MET A 7 -43.83 105.41 -150.08
C MET A 7 -43.27 104.59 -148.92
N ARG A 8 -42.95 103.30 -149.14
CA ARG A 8 -42.32 102.42 -148.13
C ARG A 8 -40.94 102.94 -147.74
N GLU A 9 -40.12 103.26 -148.74
CA GLU A 9 -38.76 103.74 -148.56
C GLU A 9 -38.73 105.07 -147.80
N ARG A 10 -39.67 105.97 -148.09
CA ARG A 10 -39.84 107.21 -147.31
C ARG A 10 -40.25 106.97 -145.86
N ILE A 11 -41.12 105.99 -145.61
CA ILE A 11 -41.52 105.64 -144.23
C ILE A 11 -40.35 105.03 -143.47
N PHE A 12 -39.55 104.16 -144.11
CA PHE A 12 -38.38 103.54 -143.49
C PHE A 12 -37.28 104.57 -143.24
N ALA A 13 -36.99 105.45 -144.20
CA ALA A 13 -36.01 106.53 -144.02
C ALA A 13 -36.41 107.50 -142.90
N ALA A 14 -37.71 107.84 -142.79
CA ALA A 14 -38.23 108.64 -141.69
C ALA A 14 -38.13 107.90 -140.34
N ALA A 15 -38.40 106.59 -140.32
CA ALA A 15 -38.23 105.77 -139.12
C ALA A 15 -36.76 105.65 -138.70
N ASP A 16 -35.84 105.45 -139.64
CA ASP A 16 -34.40 105.40 -139.39
C ASP A 16 -33.87 106.75 -138.88
N ALA A 17 -34.31 107.87 -139.47
CA ALA A 17 -33.94 109.20 -139.00
C ALA A 17 -34.44 109.50 -137.59
N LEU A 18 -35.68 109.11 -137.28
CA LEU A 18 -36.25 109.27 -135.93
C LEU A 18 -35.62 108.33 -134.91
N PHE A 19 -35.24 107.11 -135.31
CA PHE A 19 -34.55 106.16 -134.45
C PHE A 19 -33.09 106.56 -134.19
N ALA A 20 -32.39 107.12 -135.18
CA ALA A 20 -31.02 107.60 -135.01
C ALA A 20 -30.94 108.91 -134.21
N ALA A 21 -32.00 109.73 -134.23
CA ALA A 21 -32.09 110.96 -133.45
C ALA A 21 -32.46 110.72 -131.97
N ASP A 22 -33.01 109.55 -131.64
CA ASP A 22 -33.35 109.18 -130.26
C ASP A 22 -32.19 108.38 -129.62
N GLU A 23 -31.46 109.02 -128.71
CA GLU A 23 -30.33 108.41 -127.99
C GLU A 23 -30.75 107.24 -127.07
N SER A 24 -32.06 107.08 -126.82
CA SER A 24 -32.63 106.06 -125.95
C SER A 24 -32.70 104.67 -126.61
N GLY A 25 -32.59 104.61 -127.94
CA GLY A 25 -32.68 103.37 -128.70
C GLY A 25 -34.06 102.71 -128.73
N ASP A 26 -35.12 103.46 -128.37
CA ASP A 26 -36.50 103.00 -128.41
C ASP A 26 -37.11 103.16 -129.81
N PHE A 27 -38.01 102.25 -130.19
CA PHE A 27 -38.60 102.30 -131.52
C PHE A 27 -39.50 103.53 -131.71
N PRO A 28 -39.34 104.29 -132.81
CA PRO A 28 -40.07 105.54 -133.00
C PRO A 28 -41.58 105.30 -133.06
N ASN A 29 -42.32 106.27 -132.55
CA ASN A 29 -43.78 106.23 -132.51
C ASN A 29 -44.36 106.33 -133.93
N VAL A 30 -45.37 105.52 -134.22
CA VAL A 30 -46.03 105.44 -135.54
C VAL A 30 -46.58 106.81 -135.99
N GLU A 31 -47.12 107.61 -135.07
CA GLU A 31 -47.64 108.95 -135.42
C GLU A 31 -46.51 109.94 -135.79
N ALA A 32 -45.34 109.84 -135.15
CA ALA A 32 -44.19 110.67 -135.47
C ALA A 32 -43.63 110.30 -136.87
N VAL A 33 -43.49 109.01 -137.14
CA VAL A 33 -43.09 108.50 -138.47
C VAL A 33 -44.10 108.89 -139.54
N ARG A 34 -45.39 108.93 -139.22
CA ARG A 34 -46.45 109.37 -140.13
C ARG A 34 -46.36 110.85 -140.47
N GLN A 35 -46.10 111.72 -139.49
CA GLN A 35 -45.93 113.15 -139.73
C GLN A 35 -44.73 113.43 -140.62
N GLU A 36 -43.60 112.78 -140.34
CA GLU A 36 -42.34 113.00 -141.07
C GLU A 36 -42.40 112.44 -142.50
N SER A 37 -42.92 111.21 -142.66
CA SER A 37 -43.09 110.60 -143.99
C SER A 37 -44.26 111.17 -144.79
N ARG A 38 -45.19 111.90 -144.14
CA ARG A 38 -46.48 112.40 -144.68
C ARG A 38 -47.34 111.32 -145.35
N ALA A 39 -47.25 110.08 -144.88
CA ALA A 39 -47.98 108.95 -145.44
C ALA A 39 -49.31 108.68 -144.70
N GLY A 40 -50.18 107.88 -145.32
CA GLY A 40 -51.45 107.45 -144.71
C GLY A 40 -51.23 106.45 -143.57
N MET A 41 -52.00 106.57 -142.48
CA MET A 41 -51.84 105.79 -141.24
C MET A 41 -51.70 104.27 -141.45
N ASN A 42 -52.57 103.66 -142.26
CA ASN A 42 -52.56 102.21 -142.48
C ASN A 42 -51.25 101.73 -143.11
N TYR A 43 -50.67 102.53 -144.01
CA TYR A 43 -49.41 102.22 -144.68
C TYR A 43 -48.21 102.35 -143.73
N VAL A 44 -48.23 103.35 -142.83
CA VAL A 44 -47.16 103.54 -141.83
C VAL A 44 -47.15 102.42 -140.79
N VAL A 45 -48.31 101.98 -140.31
CA VAL A 45 -48.40 100.86 -139.34
C VAL A 45 -47.84 99.56 -139.92
N GLU A 46 -48.17 99.25 -141.18
CA GLU A 46 -47.73 98.02 -141.84
C GLU A 46 -46.22 98.05 -142.11
N ALA A 47 -45.72 99.18 -142.64
CA ALA A 47 -44.31 99.41 -142.87
C ALA A 47 -43.49 99.42 -141.56
N MET A 48 -43.99 100.05 -140.49
CA MET A 48 -43.31 100.07 -139.18
C MET A 48 -43.24 98.70 -138.51
N LYS A 49 -44.22 97.81 -138.73
CA LYS A 49 -44.14 96.42 -138.26
C LYS A 49 -42.98 95.69 -138.95
N GLU A 50 -42.86 95.85 -140.26
CA GLU A 50 -41.79 95.24 -141.06
C GLU A 50 -40.41 95.80 -140.69
N TRP A 51 -40.29 97.12 -140.55
CA TRP A 51 -39.06 97.80 -140.17
C TRP A 51 -38.57 97.39 -138.75
N ARG A 52 -39.48 97.33 -137.75
CA ARG A 52 -39.14 96.84 -136.40
C ARG A 52 -38.73 95.37 -136.41
N GLN A 53 -39.31 94.54 -137.28
CA GLN A 53 -38.95 93.13 -137.42
C GLN A 53 -37.56 92.95 -138.04
N ASN A 54 -37.18 93.81 -139.00
CA ASN A 54 -35.84 93.84 -139.57
C ASN A 54 -34.78 94.29 -138.55
N GLN A 55 -35.08 95.30 -137.73
CA GLN A 55 -34.17 95.71 -136.66
C GLN A 55 -33.94 94.62 -135.63
N ARG A 56 -35.00 93.90 -135.23
CA ARG A 56 -34.87 92.76 -134.29
C ARG A 56 -34.08 91.59 -134.86
N ARG A 57 -34.09 91.36 -136.18
CA ARG A 57 -33.26 90.32 -136.82
C ARG A 57 -31.77 90.66 -136.81
N GLN A 58 -31.40 91.94 -136.87
CA GLN A 58 -29.99 92.36 -136.80
C GLN A 58 -29.38 92.20 -135.41
N VAL A 59 -30.17 92.14 -134.33
CA VAL A 59 -29.68 92.03 -132.94
C VAL A 59 -29.34 90.59 -132.50
N MET A 60 -29.65 89.56 -133.30
CA MET A 60 -29.10 88.21 -133.07
C MET A 60 -27.65 88.13 -133.59
N THR A 61 -26.74 88.78 -132.87
CA THR A 61 -25.30 88.67 -133.08
C THR A 61 -24.80 87.29 -132.65
N VAL A 62 -24.26 86.59 -133.65
CA VAL A 62 -23.25 85.53 -133.63
C VAL A 62 -22.54 85.36 -132.28
N ARG A 63 -22.75 84.22 -131.61
CA ARG A 63 -21.75 83.70 -130.66
C ARG A 63 -20.61 83.15 -131.49
N ASP A 64 -19.56 83.94 -131.65
CA ASP A 64 -18.32 83.43 -132.22
C ASP A 64 -17.80 82.29 -131.34
N PRO A 65 -17.35 81.17 -131.93
CA PRO A 65 -16.67 80.13 -131.18
C PRO A 65 -15.43 80.74 -130.53
N LEU A 66 -15.18 80.38 -129.26
CA LEU A 66 -13.99 80.80 -128.53
C LEU A 66 -12.74 80.50 -129.39
N PRO A 67 -11.80 81.45 -129.56
CA PRO A 67 -10.57 81.26 -130.33
C PRO A 67 -9.87 79.93 -129.99
N ALA A 68 -9.32 79.27 -131.01
CA ALA A 68 -8.72 77.94 -130.86
C ALA A 68 -7.55 77.93 -129.86
N GLU A 69 -6.86 79.07 -129.74
CA GLU A 69 -5.77 79.30 -128.79
C GLU A 69 -6.26 79.22 -127.34
N LEU A 70 -7.45 79.77 -127.04
CA LEU A 70 -8.05 79.71 -125.70
C LEU A 70 -8.57 78.30 -125.37
N HIS A 71 -9.11 77.59 -126.36
CA HIS A 71 -9.48 76.18 -126.19
C HIS A 71 -8.27 75.31 -125.83
N GLY A 72 -7.13 75.51 -126.51
CA GLY A 72 -5.89 74.80 -126.20
C GLY A 72 -5.39 75.07 -124.78
N VAL A 73 -5.37 76.34 -124.36
CA VAL A 73 -4.95 76.74 -123.01
C VAL A 73 -5.89 76.17 -121.93
N ILE A 74 -7.21 76.18 -122.14
CA ILE A 74 -8.18 75.63 -121.19
C ILE A 74 -8.07 74.10 -121.12
N GLN A 75 -7.91 73.41 -122.25
CA GLN A 75 -7.71 71.96 -122.25
C GLN A 75 -6.42 71.56 -121.54
N GLU A 76 -5.31 72.25 -121.81
CA GLU A 76 -4.04 71.97 -121.16
C GLU A 76 -4.09 72.25 -119.64
N ALA A 77 -4.69 73.37 -119.23
CA ALA A 77 -4.90 73.67 -117.81
C ALA A 77 -5.79 72.63 -117.13
N GLY A 78 -6.85 72.16 -117.80
CA GLY A 78 -7.72 71.08 -117.31
C GLY A 78 -7.01 69.74 -117.17
N GLN A 79 -6.14 69.38 -118.13
CA GLN A 79 -5.30 68.18 -118.06
C GLN A 79 -4.32 68.26 -116.91
N ARG A 80 -3.59 69.38 -116.76
CA ARG A 80 -2.65 69.58 -115.65
C ARG A 80 -3.34 69.54 -114.29
N PHE A 81 -4.52 70.15 -114.17
CA PHE A 81 -5.32 70.09 -112.95
C PHE A 81 -5.77 68.66 -112.65
N TRP A 82 -6.27 67.94 -113.65
CA TRP A 82 -6.68 66.54 -113.51
C TRP A 82 -5.52 65.63 -113.13
N GLU A 83 -4.36 65.79 -113.76
CA GLU A 83 -3.14 65.04 -113.42
C GLU A 83 -2.68 65.32 -111.99
N SER A 84 -2.66 66.58 -111.57
CA SER A 84 -2.31 66.97 -110.20
C SER A 84 -3.31 66.44 -109.18
N ALA A 85 -4.62 66.52 -109.47
CA ALA A 85 -5.67 65.96 -108.62
C ALA A 85 -5.57 64.43 -108.51
N ARG A 86 -5.30 63.74 -109.63
CA ARG A 86 -5.08 62.29 -109.65
C ARG A 86 -3.83 61.90 -108.88
N GLN A 87 -2.75 62.67 -109.01
CA GLN A 87 -1.52 62.45 -108.25
C GLN A 87 -1.79 62.59 -106.74
N LEU A 88 -2.44 63.67 -106.30
CA LEU A 88 -2.78 63.88 -104.89
C LEU A 88 -3.74 62.80 -104.36
N ALA A 89 -4.70 62.36 -105.18
CA ALA A 89 -5.60 61.26 -104.82
C ALA A 89 -4.85 59.93 -104.65
N ASN A 90 -3.92 59.61 -105.56
CA ASN A 90 -3.08 58.42 -105.44
C ASN A 90 -2.17 58.50 -104.22
N GLU A 91 -1.52 59.64 -103.99
CA GLU A 91 -0.67 59.88 -102.82
C GLU A 91 -1.47 59.73 -101.51
N SER A 92 -2.67 60.29 -101.43
CA SER A 92 -3.54 60.12 -100.25
C SER A 92 -4.01 58.68 -100.07
N LEU A 93 -4.29 57.94 -101.15
CA LEU A 93 -4.67 56.53 -101.10
C LEU A 93 -3.51 55.66 -100.61
N ASP A 94 -2.29 55.90 -101.11
CA ASP A 94 -1.11 55.16 -100.72
C ASP A 94 -0.70 55.49 -99.26
N ALA A 95 -0.85 56.75 -98.84
CA ALA A 95 -0.68 57.14 -97.44
C ALA A 95 -1.70 56.45 -96.53
N ALA A 96 -2.99 56.41 -96.91
CA ALA A 96 -4.03 55.74 -96.14
C ALA A 96 -3.82 54.22 -96.08
N ARG A 97 -3.37 53.60 -97.17
CA ARG A 97 -3.00 52.18 -97.20
C ARG A 97 -1.84 51.88 -96.26
N THR A 98 -0.79 52.68 -96.32
CA THR A 98 0.38 52.51 -95.45
C THR A 98 0.01 52.68 -93.98
N ALA A 99 -0.80 53.69 -93.65
CA ALA A 99 -1.28 53.91 -92.28
C ALA A 99 -2.19 52.76 -91.79
N PHE A 100 -3.09 52.26 -92.64
CA PHE A 100 -3.91 51.10 -92.30
C PHE A 100 -3.07 49.83 -92.10
N GLU A 101 -2.08 49.60 -92.96
CA GLU A 101 -1.15 48.48 -92.83
C GLU A 101 -0.32 48.60 -91.55
N SER A 102 0.12 49.80 -91.16
CA SER A 102 0.82 50.00 -89.88
C SER A 102 -0.10 49.75 -88.69
N GLU A 103 -1.32 50.31 -88.66
CA GLU A 103 -2.27 50.07 -87.56
C GLU A 103 -2.64 48.59 -87.43
N LYS A 104 -2.83 47.89 -88.57
CA LYS A 104 -3.07 46.45 -88.56
C LYS A 104 -1.89 45.70 -87.98
N ASN A 105 -0.66 46.05 -88.35
CA ASN A 105 0.53 45.41 -87.81
C ASN A 105 0.66 45.66 -86.30
N ASP A 106 0.40 46.89 -85.84
CA ASP A 106 0.40 47.26 -84.42
C ASP A 106 -0.65 46.46 -83.64
N LEU A 107 -1.86 46.30 -84.19
CA LEU A 107 -2.92 45.49 -83.58
C LEU A 107 -2.55 44.00 -83.50
N VAL A 108 -1.93 43.45 -84.55
CA VAL A 108 -1.44 42.06 -84.54
C VAL A 108 -0.34 41.89 -83.50
N GLN A 109 0.59 42.84 -83.41
CA GLN A 109 1.65 42.82 -82.41
C GLN A 109 1.07 42.90 -80.99
N LEU A 110 0.17 43.84 -80.72
CA LEU A 110 -0.49 43.97 -79.42
C LEU A 110 -1.26 42.70 -79.04
N SER A 111 -1.97 42.09 -80.00
CA SER A 111 -2.67 40.82 -79.77
C SER A 111 -1.70 39.68 -79.43
N ALA A 112 -0.54 39.63 -80.07
CA ALA A 112 0.50 38.64 -79.79
C ALA A 112 1.13 38.86 -78.40
N GLU A 113 1.47 40.10 -78.08
CA GLU A 113 2.01 40.50 -76.77
C GLU A 113 1.00 40.20 -75.64
N GLN A 114 -0.27 40.50 -75.84
CA GLN A 114 -1.34 40.20 -74.88
C GLN A 114 -1.49 38.68 -74.67
N SER A 115 -1.43 37.89 -75.75
CA SER A 115 -1.52 36.42 -75.65
C SER A 115 -0.32 35.86 -74.89
N ALA A 116 0.91 36.31 -75.21
CA ALA A 116 2.11 35.91 -74.50
C ALA A 116 2.09 36.29 -73.01
N ALA A 117 1.55 37.47 -72.67
CA ALA A 117 1.39 37.89 -71.29
C ALA A 117 0.41 36.99 -70.52
N PHE A 118 -0.71 36.59 -71.13
CA PHE A 118 -1.66 35.65 -70.51
C PHE A 118 -1.08 34.24 -70.37
N GLU A 119 -0.33 33.76 -71.36
CA GLU A 119 0.37 32.46 -71.26
C GLU A 119 1.41 32.46 -70.14
N HIS A 120 2.18 33.55 -70.01
CA HIS A 120 3.12 33.70 -68.90
C HIS A 120 2.40 33.73 -67.54
N GLN A 121 1.33 34.52 -67.42
CA GLN A 121 0.51 34.55 -66.19
C GLN A 121 -0.09 33.18 -65.85
N ALA A 122 -0.58 32.43 -66.83
CA ALA A 122 -1.11 31.08 -66.62
C ALA A 122 -0.02 30.12 -66.11
N THR A 123 1.20 30.24 -66.63
CA THR A 123 2.35 29.45 -66.20
C THR A 123 2.77 29.79 -64.77
N GLU A 124 2.89 31.08 -64.43
CA GLU A 124 3.19 31.54 -63.07
C GLU A 124 2.11 31.11 -62.07
N LEU A 125 0.83 31.18 -62.47
CA LEU A 125 -0.27 30.70 -61.64
C LEU A 125 -0.16 29.18 -61.39
N ALA A 126 0.15 28.40 -62.41
CA ALA A 126 0.35 26.95 -62.25
C ALA A 126 1.50 26.63 -61.29
N ILE A 127 2.64 27.33 -61.43
CA ILE A 127 3.82 27.15 -60.54
C ILE A 127 3.48 27.53 -59.10
N THR A 128 2.78 28.65 -58.89
CA THR A 128 2.41 29.11 -57.54
C THR A 128 1.40 28.17 -56.89
N LEU A 129 0.41 27.67 -57.63
CA LEU A 129 -0.53 26.67 -57.13
C LEU A 129 0.17 25.37 -56.72
N GLU A 130 1.10 24.87 -57.54
CA GLU A 130 1.90 23.69 -57.20
C GLU A 130 2.73 23.93 -55.93
N ARG A 131 3.34 25.11 -55.80
CA ARG A 131 4.10 25.48 -54.61
C ARG A 131 3.23 25.57 -53.36
N VAL A 132 2.00 26.09 -53.47
CA VAL A 132 1.04 26.14 -52.37
C VAL A 132 0.63 24.73 -51.95
N ALA A 133 0.29 23.85 -52.91
CA ALA A 133 -0.07 22.47 -52.62
C ALA A 133 1.06 21.71 -51.91
N GLU A 134 2.31 21.92 -52.33
CA GLU A 134 3.48 21.33 -51.67
C GLU A 134 3.67 21.86 -50.24
N LEU A 135 3.50 23.17 -50.03
CA LEU A 135 3.59 23.76 -48.69
C LEU A 135 2.46 23.27 -47.77
N GLU A 136 1.25 23.10 -48.29
CA GLU A 136 0.12 22.53 -47.55
C GLU A 136 0.40 21.07 -47.14
N ARG A 137 0.99 20.27 -48.04
CA ARG A 137 1.40 18.90 -47.74
C ARG A 137 2.46 18.86 -46.64
N GLN A 138 3.49 19.70 -46.74
CA GLN A 138 4.54 19.81 -45.71
C GLN A 138 3.97 20.29 -44.36
N ALA A 139 3.03 21.24 -44.37
CA ALA A 139 2.35 21.71 -43.17
C ALA A 139 1.49 20.60 -42.52
N ALA A 140 0.82 19.77 -43.32
CA ALA A 140 0.06 18.63 -42.84
C ALA A 140 0.96 17.56 -42.20
N GLU A 141 2.07 17.21 -42.86
CA GLU A 141 3.06 16.24 -42.36
C GLU A 141 3.72 16.70 -41.05
N THR A 142 4.11 17.98 -40.97
CA THR A 142 4.69 18.55 -39.75
C THR A 142 3.67 18.63 -38.61
N ALA A 143 2.42 18.96 -38.90
CA ALA A 143 1.34 18.94 -37.91
C ALA A 143 1.04 17.52 -37.41
N GLU A 144 1.09 16.52 -38.28
CA GLU A 144 0.93 15.11 -37.90
C GLU A 144 2.08 14.63 -37.02
N SER A 145 3.32 14.86 -37.43
CA SER A 145 4.50 14.55 -36.62
C SER A 145 4.47 15.25 -35.25
N GLY A 146 4.02 16.51 -35.20
CA GLY A 146 3.83 17.24 -33.94
C GLY A 146 2.76 16.62 -33.04
N ARG A 147 1.66 16.12 -33.61
CA ARG A 147 0.62 15.39 -32.86
C ARG A 147 1.14 14.06 -32.33
N GLU A 148 1.89 13.30 -33.12
CA GLU A 148 2.51 12.04 -32.71
C GLU A 148 3.52 12.25 -31.57
N MET A 149 4.41 13.23 -31.72
CA MET A 149 5.38 13.58 -30.69
C MET A 149 4.69 14.01 -29.39
N SER A 150 3.62 14.79 -29.49
CA SER A 150 2.83 15.21 -28.32
C SER A 150 2.17 14.04 -27.61
N ARG A 151 1.63 13.05 -28.37
CA ARG A 151 1.08 11.81 -27.80
C ARG A 151 2.16 10.98 -27.11
N ALA A 152 3.32 10.79 -27.74
CA ALA A 152 4.44 10.05 -27.16
C ALA A 152 4.96 10.71 -25.87
N LEU A 153 5.03 12.05 -25.83
CA LEU A 153 5.39 12.78 -24.61
C LEU A 153 4.37 12.59 -23.49
N GLU A 154 3.08 12.62 -23.81
CA GLU A 154 2.01 12.40 -22.83
C GLU A 154 2.03 10.97 -22.28
N GLU A 155 2.19 9.96 -23.14
CA GLU A 155 2.35 8.56 -22.73
C GLU A 155 3.56 8.38 -21.80
N THR A 156 4.69 9.00 -22.14
CA THR A 156 5.91 8.95 -21.32
C THR A 156 5.69 9.63 -19.97
N ARG A 157 5.00 10.78 -19.93
CA ARG A 157 4.65 11.46 -18.67
C ARG A 157 3.77 10.59 -17.79
N GLN A 158 2.74 9.95 -18.37
CA GLN A 158 1.85 9.05 -17.63
C GLN A 158 2.59 7.81 -17.12
N ALA A 159 3.47 7.22 -17.92
CA ALA A 159 4.30 6.10 -17.50
C ALA A 159 5.24 6.49 -16.34
N HIS A 160 5.84 7.67 -16.41
CA HIS A 160 6.69 8.20 -15.35
C HIS A 160 5.90 8.42 -14.05
N GLN A 161 4.73 9.06 -14.10
CA GLN A 161 3.87 9.26 -12.93
C GLN A 161 3.46 7.93 -12.28
N ARG A 162 3.13 6.90 -13.08
CA ARG A 162 2.82 5.56 -12.55
C ARG A 162 4.03 4.94 -11.86
N ALA A 163 5.23 5.09 -12.45
CA ALA A 163 6.46 4.60 -11.87
C ALA A 163 6.81 5.30 -10.55
N GLU A 164 6.64 6.62 -10.48
CA GLU A 164 6.83 7.40 -9.25
C GLU A 164 5.87 6.97 -8.14
N GLN A 165 4.58 6.80 -8.46
CA GLN A 165 3.58 6.32 -7.50
C GLN A 165 3.90 4.91 -6.98
N ALA A 166 4.31 4.00 -7.87
CA ALA A 166 4.72 2.65 -7.49
C ALA A 166 5.97 2.67 -6.60
N ALA A 167 6.96 3.51 -6.92
CA ALA A 167 8.17 3.67 -6.11
C ALA A 167 7.86 4.27 -4.73
N ALA A 168 6.95 5.24 -4.64
CA ALA A 168 6.52 5.82 -3.38
C ALA A 168 5.82 4.77 -2.49
N LEU A 169 4.92 3.97 -3.05
CA LEU A 169 4.25 2.89 -2.33
C LEU A 169 5.26 1.82 -1.85
N ALA A 170 6.18 1.41 -2.72
CA ALA A 170 7.24 0.48 -2.35
C ALA A 170 8.12 1.03 -1.23
N GLY A 171 8.43 2.33 -1.24
CA GLY A 171 9.16 3.02 -0.17
C GLY A 171 8.44 2.93 1.18
N VAL A 172 7.12 3.19 1.21
CA VAL A 172 6.30 3.07 2.43
C VAL A 172 6.23 1.62 2.92
N GLN A 173 6.11 0.66 2.01
CA GLN A 173 6.10 -0.77 2.38
C GLN A 173 7.44 -1.21 2.95
N ALA A 174 8.56 -0.71 2.41
CA ALA A 174 9.89 -1.01 2.91
C ALA A 174 10.11 -0.46 4.33
N THR A 175 9.66 0.77 4.62
CA THR A 175 9.78 1.36 5.96
C THR A 175 8.92 0.63 6.99
N GLU A 176 7.69 0.26 6.64
CA GLU A 176 6.81 -0.52 7.54
C GLU A 176 7.35 -1.93 7.77
N ASN A 177 7.88 -2.60 6.74
CA ASN A 177 8.52 -3.90 6.90
C ASN A 177 9.77 -3.82 7.78
N ALA A 178 10.57 -2.76 7.65
CA ALA A 178 11.71 -2.51 8.54
C ALA A 178 11.25 -2.33 9.99
N ARG A 179 10.20 -1.51 10.22
CA ARG A 179 9.61 -1.30 11.56
C ARG A 179 9.14 -2.61 12.18
N ARG A 180 8.39 -3.43 11.43
CA ARG A 180 7.91 -4.75 11.89
C ARG A 180 9.06 -5.70 12.19
N ALA A 181 10.12 -5.69 11.39
CA ALA A 181 11.29 -6.52 11.63
C ALA A 181 11.99 -6.12 12.94
N ASP A 182 12.09 -4.83 13.25
CA ASP A 182 12.69 -4.34 14.49
C ASP A 182 11.79 -4.63 15.71
N GLU A 183 10.47 -4.51 15.57
CA GLU A 183 9.50 -4.91 16.60
C GLU A 183 9.60 -6.40 16.93
N LEU A 184 9.61 -7.27 15.91
CA LEU A 184 9.76 -8.71 16.10
C LEU A 184 11.10 -9.07 16.75
N ARG A 185 12.19 -8.36 16.43
CA ARG A 185 13.49 -8.54 17.10
C ARG A 185 13.39 -8.16 18.58
N ALA A 186 12.77 -7.03 18.89
CA ALA A 186 12.60 -6.57 20.27
C ALA A 186 11.74 -7.55 21.10
N GLU A 187 10.66 -8.09 20.51
CA GLU A 187 9.82 -9.12 21.11
C GLU A 187 10.59 -10.43 21.32
N LEU A 188 11.38 -10.88 20.35
CA LEU A 188 12.20 -12.07 20.47
C LEU A 188 13.27 -11.92 21.57
N ASP A 189 13.94 -10.77 21.63
CA ASP A 189 14.88 -10.44 22.69
C ASP A 189 14.21 -10.40 24.07
N HIS A 190 12.97 -9.90 24.13
CA HIS A 190 12.19 -9.89 25.37
C HIS A 190 11.83 -11.32 25.80
N ALA A 191 11.31 -12.15 24.90
CA ALA A 191 11.01 -13.55 25.16
C ALA A 191 12.26 -14.34 25.59
N HIS A 192 13.42 -14.05 24.98
CA HIS A 192 14.70 -14.64 25.39
C HIS A 192 15.10 -14.21 26.81
N ARG A 193 14.92 -12.93 27.17
CA ARG A 193 15.18 -12.45 28.53
C ARG A 193 14.26 -13.12 29.55
N GLU A 194 12.97 -13.24 29.25
CA GLU A 194 12.01 -13.93 30.12
C GLU A 194 12.33 -15.41 30.27
N ALA A 195 12.65 -16.11 29.18
CA ALA A 195 13.05 -17.51 29.22
C ALA A 195 14.32 -17.72 30.06
N ASN A 196 15.31 -16.84 29.92
CA ASN A 196 16.53 -16.89 30.73
C ASN A 196 16.27 -16.60 32.20
N ALA A 197 15.39 -15.64 32.52
CA ALA A 197 14.99 -15.33 33.89
C ALA A 197 14.26 -16.53 34.53
N ALA A 198 13.27 -17.10 33.83
CA ALA A 198 12.55 -18.30 34.28
C ALA A 198 13.50 -19.49 34.48
N ALA A 199 14.49 -19.66 33.59
CA ALA A 199 15.51 -20.70 33.74
C ALA A 199 16.42 -20.47 34.95
N ALA A 200 16.77 -19.21 35.26
CA ALA A 200 17.53 -18.86 36.46
C ALA A 200 16.72 -19.13 37.73
N ASP A 201 15.46 -18.69 37.78
CA ASP A 201 14.54 -18.94 38.89
C ASP A 201 14.36 -20.45 39.14
N ALA A 202 14.15 -21.23 38.07
CA ALA A 202 14.04 -22.68 38.15
C ALA A 202 15.32 -23.34 38.71
N ARG A 203 16.51 -22.82 38.36
CA ARG A 203 17.79 -23.30 38.94
C ARG A 203 17.85 -23.00 40.44
N THR A 204 17.52 -21.78 40.85
CA THR A 204 17.50 -21.40 42.27
C THR A 204 16.54 -22.25 43.09
N VAL A 205 15.31 -22.50 42.58
CA VAL A 205 14.35 -23.40 43.23
C VAL A 205 14.92 -24.82 43.32
N THR A 206 15.53 -25.32 42.24
CA THR A 206 16.14 -26.66 42.23
C THR A 206 17.28 -26.77 43.24
N GLU A 207 18.13 -25.75 43.36
CA GLU A 207 19.21 -25.69 44.35
C GLU A 207 18.66 -25.65 45.78
N SER A 208 17.61 -24.87 46.05
CA SER A 208 16.94 -24.85 47.35
C SER A 208 16.36 -26.21 47.70
N LEU A 209 15.63 -26.85 46.77
CA LEU A 209 15.06 -28.19 46.98
C LEU A 209 16.15 -29.24 47.21
N ARG A 210 17.29 -29.15 46.54
CA ARG A 210 18.45 -30.01 46.81
C ARG A 210 19.01 -29.78 48.21
N ALA A 211 19.17 -28.52 48.62
CA ALA A 211 19.64 -28.20 49.97
C ALA A 211 18.68 -28.70 51.06
N ASP A 212 17.38 -28.54 50.86
CA ASP A 212 16.36 -29.05 51.79
C ASP A 212 16.32 -30.59 51.81
N ALA A 213 16.47 -31.25 50.66
CA ALA A 213 16.60 -32.70 50.60
C ALA A 213 17.83 -33.21 51.36
N GLU A 214 18.98 -32.54 51.26
CA GLU A 214 20.17 -32.87 52.05
C GLU A 214 19.94 -32.63 53.55
N ARG A 215 19.30 -31.52 53.94
CA ARG A 215 18.92 -31.27 55.34
C ARG A 215 18.04 -32.39 55.89
N LEU A 216 16.97 -32.76 55.18
CA LEU A 216 16.07 -33.84 55.58
C LEU A 216 16.79 -35.19 55.66
N ARG A 217 17.74 -35.48 54.78
CA ARG A 217 18.61 -36.67 54.88
C ARG A 217 19.40 -36.65 56.17
N THR A 218 20.08 -35.54 56.49
CA THR A 218 20.85 -35.44 57.75
C THR A 218 19.98 -35.52 58.99
N GLU A 219 18.78 -34.95 58.99
CA GLU A 219 17.82 -35.06 60.10
C GLU A 219 17.31 -36.48 60.28
N ARG A 220 16.98 -37.17 59.18
CA ARG A 220 16.63 -38.60 59.19
C ARG A 220 17.78 -39.43 59.76
N ASP A 221 19.01 -39.21 59.32
CA ASP A 221 20.16 -40.00 59.78
C ASP A 221 20.38 -39.80 61.29
N ARG A 222 20.30 -38.57 61.78
CA ARG A 222 20.33 -38.27 63.23
C ARG A 222 19.17 -38.91 64.00
N ALA A 223 17.97 -38.92 63.43
CA ALA A 223 16.82 -39.57 64.05
C ALA A 223 17.01 -41.10 64.10
N GLN A 224 17.59 -41.71 63.06
CA GLN A 224 17.96 -43.12 63.03
C GLN A 224 19.03 -43.46 64.07
N GLU A 225 20.06 -42.61 64.21
CA GLU A 225 21.07 -42.75 65.27
C GLU A 225 20.44 -42.69 66.68
N ARG A 226 19.55 -41.72 66.92
CA ARG A 226 18.82 -41.63 68.20
C ARG A 226 17.95 -42.86 68.47
N LEU A 227 17.26 -43.37 67.45
CA LEU A 227 16.47 -44.60 67.57
C LEU A 227 17.35 -45.82 67.85
N ALA A 228 18.52 -45.92 67.23
CA ALA A 228 19.49 -46.97 67.51
C ALA A 228 20.00 -46.89 68.95
N GLN A 229 20.41 -45.71 69.41
CA GLN A 229 20.83 -45.45 70.79
C GLN A 229 19.72 -45.80 71.80
N ALA A 230 18.48 -45.35 71.56
CA ALA A 230 17.35 -45.71 72.41
C ALA A 230 17.07 -47.22 72.40
N GLY A 231 17.29 -47.88 71.26
CA GLY A 231 17.23 -49.35 71.14
C GLY A 231 18.27 -50.06 72.00
N GLU A 232 19.52 -49.58 71.96
CA GLU A 232 20.62 -50.08 72.80
C GLU A 232 20.35 -49.85 74.29
N GLU A 233 19.87 -48.66 74.67
CA GLU A 233 19.44 -48.35 76.04
C GLU A 233 18.30 -49.26 76.49
N LEU A 234 17.30 -49.51 75.64
CA LEU A 234 16.22 -50.44 75.95
C LEU A 234 16.73 -51.87 76.11
N THR A 235 17.70 -52.33 75.31
CA THR A 235 18.31 -53.64 75.51
C THR A 235 19.06 -53.71 76.83
N ARG A 236 19.85 -52.68 77.16
CA ARG A 236 20.56 -52.59 78.44
C ARG A 236 19.59 -52.58 79.63
N LEU A 237 18.54 -51.76 79.60
CA LEU A 237 17.53 -51.71 80.65
C LEU A 237 16.78 -53.04 80.77
N ARG A 238 16.56 -53.77 79.67
CA ARG A 238 15.99 -55.12 79.72
C ARG A 238 16.95 -56.10 80.39
N GLU A 239 18.24 -56.06 80.06
CA GLU A 239 19.27 -56.88 80.70
C GLU A 239 19.37 -56.58 82.19
N GLU A 240 19.46 -55.30 82.57
CA GLU A 240 19.44 -54.83 83.97
C GLU A 240 18.17 -55.30 84.69
N LEU A 241 16.99 -55.19 84.07
CA LEU A 241 15.73 -55.69 84.63
C LEU A 241 15.74 -57.23 84.78
N THR A 242 16.28 -57.97 83.82
CA THR A 242 16.41 -59.43 83.94
C THR A 242 17.38 -59.83 85.02
N ALA A 243 18.50 -59.12 85.18
CA ALA A 243 19.46 -59.31 86.25
C ALA A 243 18.82 -59.01 87.61
N ALA A 244 18.16 -57.85 87.76
CA ALA A 244 17.45 -57.48 88.99
C ALA A 244 16.33 -58.47 89.34
N ARG A 245 15.62 -59.02 88.34
CA ARG A 245 14.65 -60.11 88.56
C ARG A 245 15.33 -61.39 89.03
N GLY A 246 16.50 -61.74 88.46
CA GLY A 246 17.33 -62.85 88.89
C GLY A 246 17.84 -62.69 90.33
N GLU A 247 18.35 -61.50 90.68
CA GLU A 247 18.73 -61.14 92.04
C GLU A 247 17.54 -61.21 93.00
N THR A 248 16.38 -60.66 92.60
CA THR A 248 15.15 -60.76 93.40
C THR A 248 14.74 -62.21 93.62
N ALA A 249 14.84 -63.07 92.59
CA ALA A 249 14.56 -64.49 92.72
C ALA A 249 15.58 -65.21 93.62
N SER A 250 16.87 -64.84 93.56
CA SER A 250 17.92 -65.35 94.45
C SER A 250 17.67 -64.95 95.89
N VAL A 251 17.38 -63.67 96.16
CA VAL A 251 17.03 -63.17 97.49
C VAL A 251 15.75 -63.83 98.00
N GLN A 252 14.76 -64.07 97.15
CA GLN A 252 13.56 -64.82 97.53
C GLN A 252 13.88 -66.27 97.88
N ALA A 253 14.77 -66.94 97.15
CA ALA A 253 15.24 -68.29 97.43
C ALA A 253 16.04 -68.34 98.74
N GLU A 254 17.02 -67.46 98.92
CA GLU A 254 17.78 -67.30 100.18
C GLU A 254 16.86 -67.01 101.36
N LEU A 255 15.86 -66.15 101.20
CA LEU A 255 14.90 -65.83 102.24
C LEU A 255 13.98 -67.03 102.54
N SER A 256 13.67 -67.87 101.56
CA SER A 256 12.98 -69.15 101.79
C SER A 256 13.86 -70.18 102.50
N ASP A 257 15.16 -70.24 102.18
CA ASP A 257 16.12 -71.10 102.85
C ASP A 257 16.37 -70.64 104.29
N VAL A 258 16.52 -69.35 104.53
CA VAL A 258 16.63 -68.76 105.88
C VAL A 258 15.36 -69.02 106.68
N ARG A 259 14.18 -68.90 106.07
CA ARG A 259 12.92 -69.29 106.73
C ARG A 259 12.91 -70.79 107.07
N ALA A 260 13.35 -71.66 106.15
CA ALA A 260 13.43 -73.10 106.41
C ALA A 260 14.47 -73.43 107.49
N GLN A 261 15.60 -72.72 107.54
CA GLN A 261 16.61 -72.82 108.59
C GLN A 261 16.09 -72.30 109.93
N ALA A 262 15.32 -71.21 109.94
CA ALA A 262 14.66 -70.70 111.14
C ALA A 262 13.62 -71.71 111.66
N ASP A 263 12.77 -72.25 110.79
CA ASP A 263 11.81 -73.30 111.14
C ASP A 263 12.51 -74.57 111.65
N ALA A 264 13.64 -74.96 111.04
CA ALA A 264 14.44 -76.10 111.48
C ALA A 264 15.12 -75.85 112.83
N ALA A 265 15.68 -74.67 113.05
CA ALA A 265 16.26 -74.26 114.32
C ALA A 265 15.20 -74.18 115.43
N GLU A 266 13.98 -73.70 115.11
CA GLU A 266 12.84 -73.75 116.03
C GLU A 266 12.45 -75.19 116.39
N ARG A 267 12.39 -76.10 115.40
CA ARG A 267 12.14 -77.52 115.65
C ARG A 267 13.25 -78.19 116.46
N GLU A 268 14.51 -77.82 116.22
CA GLU A 268 15.64 -78.31 116.98
C GLU A 268 15.61 -77.79 118.41
N HIS A 269 15.32 -76.50 118.61
CA HIS A 269 15.09 -75.92 119.94
C HIS A 269 13.92 -76.60 120.66
N ALA A 270 12.79 -76.83 119.97
CA ALA A 270 11.65 -77.54 120.53
C ALA A 270 12.01 -78.99 120.92
N GLY A 271 12.76 -79.69 120.06
CA GLY A 271 13.25 -81.04 120.34
C GLY A 271 14.33 -81.09 121.44
N GLN A 272 15.16 -80.06 121.58
CA GLN A 272 16.09 -79.92 122.71
C GLN A 272 15.33 -79.69 124.01
N MET A 273 14.28 -78.87 124.00
CA MET A 273 13.43 -78.66 125.17
C MET A 273 12.68 -79.93 125.58
N GLU A 274 12.20 -80.71 124.62
CA GLU A 274 11.56 -82.00 124.89
C GLU A 274 12.55 -83.00 125.51
N ARG A 275 13.75 -83.14 124.94
CA ARG A 275 14.82 -84.00 125.51
C ARG A 275 15.27 -83.53 126.89
N ALA A 276 15.43 -82.23 127.11
CA ALA A 276 15.74 -81.68 128.43
C ALA A 276 14.59 -81.95 129.43
N GLY A 277 13.34 -81.89 128.98
CA GLY A 277 12.17 -82.28 129.74
C GLY A 277 12.19 -83.77 130.13
N GLU A 278 12.51 -84.65 129.18
CA GLU A 278 12.63 -86.09 129.41
C GLU A 278 13.79 -86.45 130.33
N GLU A 279 14.96 -85.81 130.19
CA GLU A 279 16.11 -86.01 131.07
C GLU A 279 15.81 -85.55 132.50
N THR A 280 15.12 -84.42 132.66
CA THR A 280 14.64 -83.97 133.97
C THR A 280 13.65 -84.97 134.57
N ARG A 281 12.77 -85.55 133.74
CA ARG A 281 11.80 -86.58 134.15
C ARG A 281 12.51 -87.87 134.59
N ARG A 282 13.52 -88.33 133.85
CA ARG A 282 14.36 -89.49 134.20
C ARG A 282 15.15 -89.25 135.48
N HIS A 283 15.72 -88.06 135.66
CA HIS A 283 16.37 -87.70 136.92
C HIS A 283 15.38 -87.71 138.09
N GLY A 284 14.14 -87.22 137.88
CA GLY A 284 13.06 -87.35 138.84
C GLY A 284 12.70 -88.81 139.18
N GLU A 285 12.62 -89.68 138.18
CA GLU A 285 12.33 -91.12 138.37
C GLU A 285 13.46 -91.85 139.12
N THR A 286 14.74 -91.57 138.80
CA THR A 286 15.88 -92.17 139.53
C THR A 286 16.00 -91.70 140.98
N LEU A 287 15.62 -90.46 141.27
CA LEU A 287 15.57 -89.95 142.65
C LEU A 287 14.45 -90.64 143.45
N ALA A 288 13.30 -90.90 142.84
CA ALA A 288 12.21 -91.63 143.47
C ALA A 288 12.57 -93.09 143.77
N GLU A 289 13.31 -93.76 142.88
CA GLU A 289 13.84 -95.12 143.13
C GLU A 289 14.87 -95.16 144.27
N LEU A 290 15.80 -94.20 144.31
CA LEU A 290 16.77 -94.09 145.41
C LEU A 290 16.12 -93.79 146.77
N GLU A 291 15.04 -93.01 146.79
CA GLU A 291 14.27 -92.77 148.02
C GLU A 291 13.51 -94.02 148.47
N ALA A 292 12.97 -94.82 147.53
CA ALA A 292 12.32 -96.09 147.83
C ALA A 292 13.31 -97.15 148.35
N GLU A 293 14.50 -97.26 147.76
CA GLU A 293 15.56 -98.17 148.23
C GLU A 293 16.07 -97.79 149.63
N ARG A 294 16.16 -96.49 149.94
CA ARG A 294 16.49 -96.02 151.28
C ARG A 294 15.39 -96.36 152.31
N GLY A 295 14.13 -96.29 151.90
CA GLY A 295 12.99 -96.71 152.72
C GLY A 295 13.03 -98.20 153.04
N GLN A 296 13.35 -99.04 152.05
CA GLN A 296 13.48 -100.48 152.22
C GLN A 296 14.66 -100.85 153.14
N ALA A 297 15.82 -100.21 152.95
CA ALA A 297 17.00 -100.43 153.80
C ALA A 297 16.77 -100.03 155.27
N GLN A 298 15.90 -99.05 155.54
CA GLN A 298 15.54 -98.67 156.91
C GLN A 298 14.57 -99.66 157.56
N GLN A 299 13.67 -100.27 156.80
CA GLN A 299 12.77 -101.32 157.30
C GLN A 299 13.55 -102.62 157.62
N ASP A 300 14.50 -103.00 156.76
CA ASP A 300 15.34 -104.18 156.98
C ASP A 300 16.28 -104.00 158.20
N ALA A 301 16.78 -102.77 158.42
CA ALA A 301 17.55 -102.44 159.61
C ALA A 301 16.72 -102.43 160.91
N ALA A 302 15.40 -102.18 160.83
CA ALA A 302 14.49 -102.26 161.97
C ALA A 302 14.16 -103.72 162.33
N ALA A 303 13.92 -104.57 161.32
CA ALA A 303 13.67 -106.00 161.49
C ALA A 303 14.87 -106.73 162.14
N ALA A 304 16.09 -106.45 161.69
CA ALA A 304 17.31 -107.04 162.25
C ALA A 304 17.58 -106.63 163.72
N ARG A 305 17.07 -105.47 164.16
CA ARG A 305 17.18 -105.01 165.55
C ARG A 305 16.17 -105.70 166.47
N GLU A 306 14.96 -106.00 165.98
CA GLU A 306 13.96 -106.76 166.73
C GLU A 306 14.37 -108.24 166.90
N GLU A 307 14.96 -108.86 165.88
CA GLU A 307 15.44 -110.24 165.96
C GLU A 307 16.65 -110.38 166.90
N ALA A 308 17.54 -109.38 166.93
CA ALA A 308 18.64 -109.32 167.90
C ALA A 308 18.16 -109.11 169.35
N ALA A 309 17.05 -108.40 169.56
CA ALA A 309 16.43 -108.26 170.87
C ALA A 309 15.72 -109.55 171.32
N ARG A 310 15.09 -110.27 170.38
CA ARG A 310 14.45 -111.57 170.62
C ARG A 310 15.45 -112.65 171.04
N LEU A 311 16.57 -112.77 170.33
CA LEU A 311 17.62 -113.75 170.61
C LEU A 311 18.35 -113.49 171.95
N ARG A 312 18.45 -112.23 172.40
CA ARG A 312 18.96 -111.92 173.76
C ARG A 312 18.00 -112.33 174.87
N GLY A 313 16.69 -112.28 174.63
CA GLY A 313 15.67 -112.76 175.57
C GLY A 313 15.68 -114.28 175.75
N GLU A 314 15.89 -115.02 174.65
CA GLU A 314 15.98 -116.49 174.66
C GLU A 314 17.27 -117.00 175.36
N LEU A 315 18.37 -116.26 175.25
CA LEU A 315 19.63 -116.61 175.95
C LEU A 315 19.54 -116.39 177.47
N ALA A 316 18.80 -115.37 177.93
CA ALA A 316 18.59 -115.11 179.36
C ALA A 316 17.67 -116.16 180.02
N ALA A 317 16.69 -116.69 179.29
CA ALA A 317 15.80 -117.75 179.77
C ALA A 317 16.51 -119.10 179.92
N THR A 318 17.43 -119.42 179.00
CA THR A 318 18.18 -120.69 179.00
C THR A 318 19.31 -120.74 180.04
N GLN A 319 19.88 -119.58 180.42
CA GLN A 319 20.82 -119.52 181.55
C GLN A 319 20.12 -119.69 182.91
N LYS A 320 18.85 -119.26 183.04
CA LYS A 320 18.06 -119.43 184.26
C LYS A 320 17.63 -120.90 184.48
N GLN A 321 17.28 -121.62 183.42
CA GLN A 321 16.97 -123.06 183.50
C GLN A 321 18.18 -123.93 183.88
N ASN A 322 19.39 -123.58 183.43
CA ASN A 322 20.60 -124.33 183.79
C ASN A 322 21.07 -124.09 185.24
N ALA A 323 20.81 -122.91 185.81
CA ALA A 323 21.05 -122.65 187.22
C ALA A 323 20.12 -123.46 188.14
N GLU A 324 18.87 -123.66 187.73
CA GLU A 324 17.86 -124.43 188.50
C GLU A 324 18.09 -125.95 188.39
N LEU A 325 18.57 -126.47 187.25
CA LEU A 325 18.87 -127.90 187.07
C LEU A 325 20.12 -128.38 187.83
N LEU A 326 21.15 -127.53 188.00
CA LEU A 326 22.35 -127.90 188.75
C LEU A 326 22.20 -127.77 190.28
N ALA A 327 21.22 -126.99 190.76
CA ALA A 327 20.87 -126.95 192.18
C ALA A 327 20.08 -128.19 192.63
N ALA A 328 19.33 -128.84 191.74
CA ALA A 328 18.46 -129.98 192.07
C ALA A 328 19.17 -131.34 192.20
N LEU A 329 20.45 -131.46 191.81
CA LEU A 329 21.20 -132.72 191.87
C LEU A 329 22.31 -132.76 192.92
N ARG A 330 22.44 -131.73 193.78
CA ARG A 330 23.23 -131.79 195.01
C ARG A 330 22.33 -132.02 196.24
N SER A 331 22.03 -133.30 196.49
CA SER A 331 21.72 -133.93 197.79
C SER A 331 20.31 -133.80 198.41
N PRO A 332 19.92 -134.73 199.32
CA PRO A 332 20.40 -136.13 199.50
C PRO A 332 19.32 -137.15 199.89
N ARG A 333 19.55 -138.45 199.63
CA ARG A 333 19.17 -139.53 200.55
C ARG A 333 20.10 -140.74 200.36
N GLU A 334 20.63 -141.17 201.51
CA GLU A 334 21.17 -142.49 201.89
C GLU A 334 22.36 -143.09 201.12
#